data_AF-A0A0F2LAV2-F1
#
_entry.id   AF-A0A0F2LAV2-F1
#
_cell.length_a   1.000
_cell.length_b   1.000
_cell.length_c   1.000
_cell.angle_alpha   90.00
_cell.angle_beta   90.00
_cell.angle_gamma   90.00
#
_symmetry.space_group_name_H-M   'P 1'
#
loop_
_entity.id
_entity.type
_entity.pdbx_description
1 polymer ?
#
loop_
_entity_poly.entity_id
_entity_poly.type
_entity_poly.pdbx_seq_one_letter_code
_entity_poly.pdbx_strand_id
1 'polypeptide(L)'
;MGFKPYTLEEGVFLVKLARRAVEEYLTSGRAIEPPADTPKRLLTDNYGVFTTIEKLSGGRLELRGCIGYPEGYKNVAYATIYSALAACCEDPRFPAMTADELNSVVFEVSILSPLELLPPTPKDYLRLVEVGRHGVVVKRGFYSGLLLPQVPVEECWDAEEFLSNGCLKAWLHADCWLDERTKIYVFEAQLFKERSPRGEIYERDLKEELSRCRSGGQ
;
A
#
# COMPACT_ATOMS: atom_id res chain seq x y z
N MET A 1 16.48 -3.60 11.73
CA MET A 1 16.40 -4.03 10.31
C MET A 1 14.92 -4.15 10.00
N GLY A 2 14.41 -3.42 9.01
CA GLY A 2 12.97 -3.41 8.68
C GLY A 2 12.57 -4.61 7.83
N PHE A 3 11.26 -4.79 7.64
CA PHE A 3 10.68 -5.79 6.74
C PHE A 3 11.05 -5.50 5.29
N LYS A 4 12.02 -6.27 4.77
CA LYS A 4 12.51 -6.20 3.38
C LYS A 4 12.63 -7.60 2.79
N PRO A 5 11.50 -8.26 2.46
CA PRO A 5 11.52 -9.65 1.97
C PRO A 5 12.13 -9.81 0.57
N TYR A 6 12.21 -8.74 -0.22
CA TYR A 6 12.59 -8.76 -1.63
C TYR A 6 13.73 -7.80 -1.98
N THR A 7 14.47 -8.18 -3.03
CA THR A 7 15.49 -7.33 -3.65
C THR A 7 14.86 -6.25 -4.54
N LEU A 8 15.65 -5.26 -4.97
CA LEU A 8 15.21 -4.28 -5.96
C LEU A 8 14.81 -4.94 -7.29
N GLU A 9 15.52 -5.98 -7.73
CA GLU A 9 15.21 -6.69 -8.98
C GLU A 9 13.83 -7.37 -8.92
N GLU A 10 13.52 -8.01 -7.79
CA GLU A 10 12.21 -8.61 -7.54
C GLU A 10 11.11 -7.54 -7.42
N GLY A 11 11.40 -6.41 -6.77
CA GLY A 11 10.49 -5.27 -6.70
C GLY A 11 10.19 -4.65 -8.07
N VAL A 12 11.22 -4.47 -8.91
CA VAL A 12 11.10 -4.03 -10.31
C VAL A 12 10.22 -4.99 -11.09
N PHE A 13 10.40 -6.31 -10.89
CA PHE A 13 9.55 -7.32 -11.52
C PHE A 13 8.08 -7.16 -11.11
N LEU A 14 7.79 -6.98 -9.82
CA LEU A 14 6.41 -6.83 -9.32
C LEU A 14 5.71 -5.59 -9.88
N VAL A 15 6.39 -4.44 -9.91
CA VAL A 15 5.80 -3.20 -10.46
C VAL A 15 5.54 -3.34 -11.96
N LYS A 16 6.46 -3.94 -12.71
CA LYS A 16 6.24 -4.26 -14.13
C LYS A 16 5.11 -5.25 -14.35
N LEU A 17 4.97 -6.25 -13.47
CA LEU A 17 3.87 -7.22 -13.52
C LEU A 17 2.53 -6.53 -13.29
N ALA A 18 2.43 -5.66 -12.28
CA ALA A 18 1.23 -4.86 -11.99
C ALA A 18 0.81 -4.01 -13.19
N ARG A 19 1.76 -3.26 -13.78
CA ARG A 19 1.51 -2.48 -15.00
C ARG A 19 1.06 -3.36 -16.15
N ARG A 20 1.79 -4.45 -16.44
CA ARG A 20 1.45 -5.35 -17.56
C ARG A 20 0.06 -5.96 -17.42
N ALA A 21 -0.34 -6.32 -16.19
CA ALA A 21 -1.67 -6.85 -15.92
C ALA A 21 -2.76 -5.85 -16.31
N VAL A 22 -2.60 -4.60 -15.89
CA VAL A 22 -3.55 -3.52 -16.24
C VAL A 22 -3.53 -3.20 -17.73
N GLU A 23 -2.35 -3.11 -18.35
CA GLU A 23 -2.22 -2.82 -19.79
C GLU A 23 -2.89 -3.88 -20.66
N GLU A 24 -2.67 -5.17 -20.39
CA GLU A 24 -3.32 -6.26 -21.13
C GLU A 24 -4.84 -6.26 -20.90
N TYR A 25 -5.28 -6.03 -19.65
CA TYR A 25 -6.70 -6.02 -19.33
C TYR A 25 -7.45 -4.88 -20.02
N LEU A 26 -6.88 -3.66 -20.01
CA LEU A 26 -7.51 -2.50 -20.65
C LEU A 26 -7.50 -2.57 -22.18
N THR A 27 -6.61 -3.36 -22.79
CA THR A 27 -6.50 -3.47 -24.25
C THR A 27 -7.23 -4.69 -24.82
N SER A 28 -7.21 -5.84 -24.13
CA SER A 28 -7.78 -7.10 -24.62
C SER A 28 -8.90 -7.66 -23.76
N GLY A 29 -9.17 -7.07 -22.58
CA GLY A 29 -10.17 -7.55 -21.63
C GLY A 29 -9.76 -8.82 -20.87
N ARG A 30 -8.50 -9.28 -21.01
CA ARG A 30 -8.03 -10.53 -20.42
C ARG A 30 -7.06 -10.27 -19.27
N ALA A 31 -7.28 -10.97 -18.16
CA ALA A 31 -6.31 -11.04 -17.09
C ALA A 31 -5.12 -11.91 -17.51
N ILE A 32 -3.90 -11.49 -17.16
CA ILE A 32 -2.69 -12.27 -17.40
C ILE A 32 -2.46 -13.28 -16.28
N GLU A 33 -1.70 -14.31 -16.60
CA GLU A 33 -1.05 -15.19 -15.62
C GLU A 33 0.37 -14.70 -15.31
N PRO A 34 0.94 -15.06 -14.14
CA PRO A 34 2.36 -14.86 -13.87
C PRO A 34 3.22 -15.47 -15.00
N PRO A 35 4.18 -14.73 -15.57
CA PRO A 35 4.97 -15.25 -16.69
C PRO A 35 5.91 -16.39 -16.24
N ALA A 36 6.40 -17.19 -17.19
CA ALA A 36 7.22 -18.37 -16.89
C ALA A 36 8.57 -18.02 -16.22
N ASP A 37 9.08 -16.80 -16.42
CA ASP A 37 10.30 -16.28 -15.81
C ASP A 37 10.06 -15.65 -14.42
N THR A 38 8.85 -15.76 -13.85
CA THR A 38 8.54 -15.27 -12.50
C THR A 38 9.51 -15.87 -11.47
N PRO A 39 10.19 -15.05 -10.66
CA PRO A 39 11.01 -15.53 -9.55
C PRO A 39 10.23 -16.49 -8.64
N LYS A 40 10.81 -17.68 -8.39
CA LYS A 40 10.11 -18.77 -7.68
C LYS A 40 9.52 -18.35 -6.33
N ARG A 41 10.22 -17.49 -5.59
CA ARG A 41 9.76 -17.00 -4.28
C ARG A 41 8.46 -16.18 -4.38
N LEU A 42 8.27 -15.43 -5.45
CA LEU A 42 7.02 -14.67 -5.66
C LEU A 42 5.82 -15.59 -5.94
N LEU A 43 6.07 -16.84 -6.34
CA LEU A 43 5.05 -17.87 -6.54
C LEU A 43 4.77 -18.70 -5.28
N THR A 44 5.58 -18.57 -4.23
CA THR A 44 5.44 -19.34 -2.98
C THR A 44 5.12 -18.48 -1.76
N ASP A 45 5.69 -17.27 -1.70
CA ASP A 45 5.54 -16.38 -0.56
C ASP A 45 4.10 -15.86 -0.50
N ASN A 46 3.55 -15.77 0.71
CA ASN A 46 2.15 -15.41 0.96
C ASN A 46 2.05 -14.11 1.78
N TYR A 47 2.66 -13.05 1.28
CA TYR A 47 2.56 -11.70 1.86
C TYR A 47 1.34 -10.95 1.33
N GLY A 48 0.84 -10.00 2.13
CA GLY A 48 -0.16 -9.05 1.66
C GLY A 48 0.43 -8.15 0.58
N VAL A 49 -0.39 -7.71 -0.37
CA VAL A 49 0.04 -6.85 -1.48
C VAL A 49 -1.01 -5.79 -1.76
N PHE A 50 -0.57 -4.54 -1.87
CA PHE A 50 -1.36 -3.43 -2.38
C PHE A 50 -0.73 -2.88 -3.65
N THR A 51 -1.58 -2.53 -4.62
CA THR A 51 -1.18 -1.74 -5.78
C THR A 51 -1.81 -0.37 -5.67
N THR A 52 -0.97 0.66 -5.72
CA THR A 52 -1.37 2.05 -5.80
C THR A 52 -1.06 2.55 -7.21
N ILE A 53 -2.05 3.16 -7.85
CA ILE A 53 -1.92 3.83 -9.13
C ILE A 53 -2.12 5.31 -8.88
N GLU A 54 -1.20 6.13 -9.37
CA GLU A 54 -1.30 7.58 -9.30
C GLU A 54 -1.19 8.17 -10.70
N LYS A 55 -1.93 9.25 -10.94
CA LYS A 55 -1.93 10.00 -12.19
C LYS A 55 -1.06 11.22 -12.06
N LEU A 56 -0.17 11.42 -13.03
CA LEU A 56 0.60 12.64 -13.18
C LEU A 56 -0.27 13.71 -13.83
N SER A 57 -0.72 14.68 -13.02
CA SER A 57 -1.57 15.80 -13.41
C SER A 57 -0.93 17.10 -12.94
N GLY A 58 -0.73 18.07 -13.84
CA GLY A 58 -0.17 19.38 -13.48
C GLY A 58 1.21 19.34 -12.81
N GLY A 59 2.02 18.31 -13.09
CA GLY A 59 3.33 18.11 -12.46
C GLY A 59 3.30 17.49 -11.06
N ARG A 60 2.13 17.01 -10.61
CA ARG A 60 1.92 16.32 -9.33
C ARG A 60 1.32 14.95 -9.53
N LEU A 61 1.60 14.04 -8.60
CA LEU A 61 0.98 12.72 -8.56
C LEU A 61 -0.28 12.78 -7.70
N GLU A 62 -1.39 12.33 -8.26
CA GLU A 62 -2.70 12.28 -7.61
C GLU A 62 -3.19 10.83 -7.57
N LEU A 63 -3.75 10.40 -6.44
CA LEU A 63 -4.27 9.04 -6.29
C LEU A 63 -5.33 8.75 -7.36
N ARG A 64 -5.14 7.66 -8.13
CA ARG A 64 -6.05 7.20 -9.18
C ARG A 64 -6.73 5.86 -8.87
N GLY A 65 -6.15 5.10 -7.95
CA GLY A 65 -6.72 3.86 -7.40
C GLY A 65 -5.75 3.22 -6.42
N CYS A 66 -6.27 2.58 -5.38
CA CYS A 66 -5.45 1.80 -4.44
C CYS A 66 -6.28 0.66 -3.85
N ILE A 67 -5.93 -0.58 -4.22
CA ILE A 67 -6.58 -1.79 -3.75
C ILE A 67 -5.51 -2.85 -3.47
N GLY A 68 -5.81 -3.74 -2.54
CA GLY A 68 -4.93 -4.82 -2.17
C GLY A 68 -5.54 -5.78 -1.18
N TYR A 69 -4.72 -6.77 -0.82
CA TYR A 69 -5.03 -7.78 0.17
C TYR A 69 -4.11 -7.55 1.37
N PRO A 70 -4.65 -7.24 2.58
CA PRO A 70 -3.85 -7.03 3.78
C PRO A 70 -3.05 -8.25 4.21
N GLU A 71 -3.56 -9.44 3.88
CA GLU A 71 -2.94 -10.72 4.15
C GLU A 71 -2.72 -11.46 2.82
N GLY A 72 -1.89 -12.49 2.84
CA GLY A 72 -1.50 -13.21 1.63
C GLY A 72 -2.67 -13.80 0.84
N TYR A 73 -2.64 -13.61 -0.49
CA TYR A 73 -3.65 -14.08 -1.42
C TYR A 73 -3.04 -14.92 -2.54
N LYS A 74 -3.22 -16.24 -2.48
CA LYS A 74 -2.56 -17.27 -3.32
C LYS A 74 -1.03 -17.27 -3.20
N ASN A 75 -0.38 -16.23 -3.71
CA ASN A 75 1.03 -15.88 -3.54
C ASN A 75 1.24 -14.42 -4.00
N VAL A 76 2.41 -13.85 -3.76
CA VAL A 76 2.70 -12.45 -4.09
C VAL A 76 2.49 -12.13 -5.57
N ALA A 77 2.91 -12.99 -6.50
CA ALA A 77 2.74 -12.72 -7.94
C ALA A 77 1.27 -12.59 -8.36
N TYR A 78 0.41 -13.52 -7.90
CA TYR A 78 -1.03 -13.42 -8.15
C TYR A 78 -1.64 -12.24 -7.40
N ALA A 79 -1.29 -12.04 -6.14
CA ALA A 79 -1.78 -10.92 -5.35
C ALA A 79 -1.50 -9.58 -6.05
N THR A 80 -0.30 -9.39 -6.62
CA THR A 80 0.06 -8.21 -7.43
C THR A 80 -0.80 -8.06 -8.69
N ILE A 81 -1.04 -9.13 -9.44
CA ILE A 81 -1.89 -9.07 -10.64
C ILE A 81 -3.31 -8.64 -10.25
N TYR A 82 -3.92 -9.33 -9.29
CA TYR A 82 -5.30 -9.06 -8.90
C TYR A 82 -5.46 -7.71 -8.19
N SER A 83 -4.52 -7.31 -7.34
CA SER A 83 -4.53 -5.98 -6.71
C SER A 83 -4.41 -4.87 -7.74
N ALA A 84 -3.59 -5.05 -8.79
CA ALA A 84 -3.44 -4.06 -9.86
C ALA A 84 -4.72 -3.91 -10.70
N LEU A 85 -5.35 -5.03 -11.07
CA LEU A 85 -6.62 -5.01 -11.79
C LEU A 85 -7.73 -4.34 -10.95
N ALA A 86 -7.82 -4.69 -9.67
CA ALA A 86 -8.79 -4.10 -8.78
C ALA A 86 -8.52 -2.60 -8.52
N ALA A 87 -7.26 -2.19 -8.38
CA ALA A 87 -6.89 -0.77 -8.24
C ALA A 87 -7.27 0.04 -9.49
N CYS A 88 -7.18 -0.57 -10.67
CA CYS A 88 -7.51 0.04 -11.94
C CYS A 88 -9.03 0.15 -12.20
N CYS A 89 -9.81 -0.87 -11.80
CA CYS A 89 -11.20 -1.03 -12.25
C CYS A 89 -12.25 -1.11 -11.13
N GLU A 90 -11.85 -1.44 -9.91
CA GLU A 90 -12.76 -1.80 -8.81
C GLU A 90 -12.64 -0.88 -7.58
N ASP A 91 -11.78 0.14 -7.62
CA ASP A 91 -11.72 1.14 -6.54
C ASP A 91 -13.00 2.01 -6.58
N PRO A 92 -13.90 1.91 -5.57
CA PRO A 92 -15.22 2.54 -5.62
C PRO A 92 -15.17 4.08 -5.57
N ARG A 93 -14.00 4.66 -5.27
CA ARG A 93 -13.81 6.11 -5.23
C ARG A 93 -13.61 6.71 -6.62
N PHE A 94 -13.27 5.90 -7.62
CA PHE A 94 -12.91 6.34 -8.96
C PHE A 94 -13.65 5.54 -10.04
N PRO A 95 -13.90 6.12 -11.22
CA PRO A 95 -14.33 5.33 -12.37
C PRO A 95 -13.18 4.39 -12.81
N ALA A 96 -13.53 3.27 -13.44
CA ALA A 96 -12.56 2.38 -14.06
C ALA A 96 -11.65 3.15 -15.05
N MET A 97 -10.36 2.82 -15.06
CA MET A 97 -9.40 3.47 -15.96
C MET A 97 -9.64 3.12 -17.42
N THR A 98 -9.22 4.01 -18.32
CA THR A 98 -9.16 3.74 -19.76
C THR A 98 -7.72 3.53 -20.22
N ALA A 99 -7.55 2.87 -21.37
CA ALA A 99 -6.23 2.61 -21.95
C ALA A 99 -5.43 3.91 -22.21
N ASP A 100 -6.10 5.02 -22.54
CA ASP A 100 -5.44 6.31 -22.80
C ASP A 100 -4.77 6.88 -21.54
N GLU A 101 -5.23 6.52 -20.34
CA GLU A 101 -4.63 6.99 -19.09
C GLU A 101 -3.27 6.33 -18.81
N LEU A 102 -2.94 5.18 -19.42
CA LEU A 102 -1.76 4.36 -19.11
C LEU A 102 -0.43 5.09 -19.25
N ASN A 103 -0.36 6.08 -20.14
CA ASN A 103 0.83 6.91 -20.39
C ASN A 103 1.00 8.05 -19.37
N SER A 104 0.00 8.29 -18.54
CA SER A 104 -0.02 9.37 -17.55
C SER A 104 0.02 8.88 -16.10
N VAL A 105 0.07 7.56 -15.88
CA VAL A 105 0.04 6.97 -14.54
C VAL A 105 1.35 6.31 -14.16
N VAL A 106 1.63 6.29 -12.86
CA VAL A 106 2.71 5.51 -12.23
C VAL A 106 2.11 4.41 -11.36
N PHE A 107 2.83 3.30 -11.27
CA PHE A 107 2.47 2.17 -10.44
C PHE A 107 3.41 2.08 -9.23
N GLU A 108 2.82 1.78 -8.08
CA GLU A 108 3.50 1.41 -6.86
C GLU A 108 2.95 0.06 -6.37
N VAL A 109 3.84 -0.83 -5.95
CA VAL A 109 3.50 -2.09 -5.29
C VAL A 109 4.06 -2.07 -3.87
N SER A 110 3.16 -2.25 -2.89
CA SER A 110 3.49 -2.37 -1.48
C SER A 110 3.34 -3.82 -1.02
N ILE A 111 4.41 -4.42 -0.51
CA ILE A 111 4.42 -5.78 0.05
C ILE A 111 4.34 -5.66 1.57
N LEU A 112 3.35 -6.29 2.18
CA LEU A 112 3.01 -6.15 3.59
C LEU A 112 3.51 -7.35 4.41
N SER A 113 4.04 -7.07 5.60
CA SER A 113 4.29 -8.11 6.59
C SER A 113 2.98 -8.69 7.12
N PRO A 114 3.00 -9.88 7.75
CA PRO A 114 1.88 -10.35 8.55
C PRO A 114 1.46 -9.31 9.60
N LEU A 115 0.16 -9.26 9.90
CA LEU A 115 -0.40 -8.35 10.89
C LEU A 115 -0.03 -8.79 12.31
N GLU A 116 0.52 -7.88 13.10
CA GLU A 116 0.84 -8.11 14.52
C GLU A 116 -0.17 -7.36 15.40
N LEU A 117 -0.88 -8.07 16.28
CA LEU A 117 -1.79 -7.47 17.24
C LEU A 117 -1.01 -6.81 18.37
N LEU A 118 -1.20 -5.50 18.56
CA LEU A 118 -0.64 -4.81 19.72
C LEU A 118 -1.38 -5.22 21.01
N PRO A 119 -0.68 -5.26 22.16
CA PRO A 119 -1.33 -5.41 23.46
C PRO A 119 -2.43 -4.36 23.66
N PRO A 120 -3.56 -4.67 24.33
CA PRO A 120 -4.65 -3.71 24.55
C PRO A 120 -4.28 -2.67 25.63
N THR A 121 -3.28 -1.83 25.33
CA THR A 121 -2.78 -0.78 26.23
C THR A 121 -2.83 0.58 25.53
N PRO A 122 -4.00 1.25 25.47
CA PRO A 122 -4.17 2.47 24.70
C PRO A 122 -3.16 3.58 24.98
N LYS A 123 -2.71 3.70 26.24
CA LYS A 123 -1.69 4.68 26.65
C LYS A 123 -0.32 4.45 26.00
N ASP A 124 -0.03 3.23 25.56
CA ASP A 124 1.23 2.87 24.92
C ASP A 124 1.16 2.94 23.38
N TYR A 125 -0.03 3.03 22.77
CA TYR A 125 -0.16 2.98 21.31
C TYR A 125 0.63 4.07 20.60
N LEU A 126 0.65 5.29 21.14
CA LEU A 126 1.46 6.39 20.59
C LEU A 126 2.97 6.11 20.56
N ARG A 127 3.45 5.19 21.41
CA ARG A 127 4.85 4.76 21.47
C ARG A 127 5.09 3.50 20.64
N LEU A 128 4.11 2.62 20.52
CA LEU A 128 4.20 1.35 19.80
C LEU A 128 3.99 1.51 18.29
N VAL A 129 3.28 2.55 17.85
CA VAL A 129 3.07 2.86 16.43
C VAL A 129 4.14 3.83 15.95
N GLU A 130 5.04 3.33 15.10
CA GLU A 130 6.14 4.10 14.52
C GLU A 130 5.75 4.64 13.13
N VAL A 131 5.51 5.95 13.02
CA VAL A 131 5.27 6.61 11.71
C VAL A 131 6.51 6.48 10.81
N GLY A 132 6.30 6.22 9.52
CA GLY A 132 7.36 5.93 8.56
C GLY A 132 7.91 4.50 8.63
N ARG A 133 7.25 3.64 9.42
CA ARG A 133 7.56 2.20 9.51
C ARG A 133 6.29 1.34 9.53
N HIS A 134 5.37 1.65 10.43
CA HIS A 134 4.17 0.87 10.64
C HIS A 134 3.00 1.38 9.78
N GLY A 135 2.28 0.45 9.19
CA GLY A 135 0.88 0.57 8.81
C GLY A 135 0.00 0.14 9.99
N VAL A 136 -1.27 0.55 9.99
CA VAL A 136 -2.22 0.20 11.06
C VAL A 136 -3.48 -0.43 10.50
N VAL A 137 -4.00 -1.43 11.21
CA VAL A 137 -5.37 -1.93 11.04
C VAL A 137 -6.12 -1.72 12.34
N VAL A 138 -7.19 -0.93 12.28
CA VAL A 138 -8.07 -0.66 13.42
C VAL A 138 -9.32 -1.51 13.25
N LYS A 139 -9.65 -2.33 14.25
CA LYS A 139 -10.79 -3.26 14.20
C LYS A 139 -11.63 -3.22 15.47
N ARG A 140 -12.96 -3.07 15.33
CA ARG A 140 -13.93 -3.17 16.43
C ARG A 140 -15.22 -3.83 15.95
N GLY A 141 -15.45 -5.08 16.35
CA GLY A 141 -16.58 -5.86 15.83
C GLY A 141 -16.49 -6.04 14.31
N PHE A 142 -17.51 -5.58 13.59
CA PHE A 142 -17.56 -5.60 12.11
C PHE A 142 -16.85 -4.42 11.45
N TYR A 143 -16.48 -3.39 12.20
CA TYR A 143 -15.80 -2.21 11.70
C TYR A 143 -14.30 -2.47 11.57
N SER A 144 -13.75 -2.12 10.41
CA SER A 144 -12.33 -2.31 10.10
C SER A 144 -11.82 -1.22 9.17
N GLY A 145 -10.66 -0.67 9.47
CA GLY A 145 -9.97 0.33 8.66
C GLY A 145 -8.49 0.00 8.58
N LEU A 146 -7.89 0.17 7.40
CA LEU A 146 -6.47 -0.04 7.16
C LEU A 146 -5.88 1.23 6.56
N LEU A 147 -4.74 1.65 7.09
CA LEU A 147 -3.89 2.68 6.50
C LEU A 147 -2.47 2.11 6.29
N LEU A 148 -1.94 2.32 5.09
CA LEU A 148 -0.59 1.86 4.73
C LEU A 148 0.49 2.76 5.35
N PRO A 149 1.73 2.26 5.52
CA PRO A 149 2.80 3.00 6.21
C PRO A 149 3.18 4.35 5.57
N GLN A 150 2.98 4.51 4.26
CA GLN A 150 3.28 5.75 3.54
C GLN A 150 2.26 6.86 3.75
N VAL A 151 1.00 6.53 4.09
CA VAL A 151 -0.07 7.52 4.26
C VAL A 151 0.27 8.59 5.32
N PRO A 152 0.64 8.23 6.58
CA PRO A 152 1.00 9.24 7.56
C PRO A 152 2.29 9.99 7.21
N VAL A 153 3.15 9.44 6.34
CA VAL A 153 4.34 10.14 5.85
C VAL A 153 3.95 11.21 4.83
N GLU A 154 3.08 10.87 3.87
CA GLU A 154 2.62 11.79 2.82
C GLU A 154 1.80 12.95 3.38
N GLU A 155 1.01 12.69 4.42
CA GLU A 155 0.21 13.70 5.12
C GLU A 155 0.96 14.40 6.27
N CYS A 156 2.23 14.01 6.49
CA CYS A 156 3.08 14.47 7.59
C CYS A 156 2.43 14.35 9.00
N TRP A 157 1.64 13.29 9.23
CA TRP A 157 0.95 13.01 10.49
C TRP A 157 1.90 12.53 11.59
N ASP A 158 1.55 12.82 12.84
CA ASP A 158 2.09 12.14 14.01
C ASP A 158 1.37 10.81 14.31
N ALA A 159 1.78 10.12 15.37
CA ALA A 159 1.20 8.83 15.74
C ALA A 159 -0.27 8.93 16.22
N GLU A 160 -0.65 10.06 16.83
CA GLU A 160 -2.00 10.31 17.30
C GLU A 160 -2.95 10.59 16.13
N GLU A 161 -2.54 11.45 15.22
CA GLU A 161 -3.24 11.72 13.96
C GLU A 161 -3.38 10.45 13.13
N PHE A 162 -2.33 9.63 13.06
CA PHE A 162 -2.33 8.37 12.32
C PHE A 162 -3.35 7.36 12.87
N LEU A 163 -3.36 7.15 14.20
CA LEU A 163 -4.34 6.27 14.85
C LEU A 163 -5.77 6.80 14.71
N SER A 164 -5.93 8.12 14.85
CA SER A 164 -7.24 8.78 14.75
C SER A 164 -7.83 8.65 13.35
N ASN A 165 -7.02 8.87 12.31
CA ASN A 165 -7.42 8.63 10.93
C ASN A 165 -7.66 7.15 10.64
N GLY A 166 -6.92 6.25 11.29
CA GLY A 166 -7.18 4.81 11.25
C GLY A 166 -8.57 4.45 11.78
N CYS A 167 -8.99 5.06 12.89
CA CYS A 167 -10.35 4.93 13.42
C CYS A 167 -11.41 5.46 12.45
N LEU A 168 -11.20 6.64 11.88
CA LEU A 168 -12.12 7.22 10.89
C LEU A 168 -12.25 6.33 9.66
N LYS A 169 -11.13 5.77 9.18
CA LYS A 169 -11.10 4.82 8.06
C LYS A 169 -11.88 3.53 8.38
N ALA A 170 -11.96 3.16 9.65
CA ALA A 170 -12.77 2.04 10.13
C ALA A 170 -14.26 2.37 10.30
N TRP A 171 -14.70 3.60 9.97
CA TRP A 171 -16.05 4.11 10.25
C TRP A 171 -16.36 4.18 11.76
N LEU A 172 -15.35 4.51 12.56
CA LEU A 172 -15.45 4.71 14.00
C LEU A 172 -15.14 6.16 14.37
N HIS A 173 -15.45 6.56 15.61
CA HIS A 173 -15.06 7.87 16.14
C HIS A 173 -13.53 7.99 16.22
N ALA A 174 -12.97 9.17 16.01
CA ALA A 174 -11.52 9.38 15.88
C ALA A 174 -10.71 8.87 17.10
N ASP A 175 -11.29 8.91 18.30
CA ASP A 175 -10.67 8.45 19.53
C ASP A 175 -10.86 6.95 19.82
N CYS A 176 -11.37 6.16 18.87
CA CYS A 176 -11.73 4.76 19.12
C CYS A 176 -10.57 3.90 19.60
N TRP A 177 -9.33 4.29 19.29
CA TRP A 177 -8.10 3.62 19.70
C TRP A 177 -7.81 3.75 21.21
N LEU A 178 -8.52 4.65 21.90
CA LEU A 178 -8.50 4.77 23.37
C LEU A 178 -9.36 3.71 24.09
N ASP A 179 -10.23 3.01 23.37
CA ASP A 179 -11.12 1.98 23.91
C ASP A 179 -10.47 0.60 23.84
N GLU A 180 -10.36 -0.11 24.96
CA GLU A 180 -9.76 -1.46 25.04
C GLU A 180 -10.49 -2.52 24.18
N ARG A 181 -11.73 -2.24 23.76
CA ARG A 181 -12.47 -3.11 22.81
C ARG A 181 -11.97 -2.97 21.38
N THR A 182 -11.22 -1.93 21.07
CA THR A 182 -10.62 -1.69 19.76
C THR A 182 -9.30 -2.43 19.65
N LYS A 183 -9.17 -3.28 18.64
CA LYS A 183 -7.93 -3.99 18.33
C LYS A 183 -7.13 -3.17 17.34
N ILE A 184 -5.88 -2.89 17.69
CA ILE A 184 -4.91 -2.24 16.81
C ILE A 184 -3.90 -3.28 16.38
N TYR A 185 -3.83 -3.53 15.07
CA TYR A 185 -2.76 -4.32 14.47
C TYR A 185 -1.78 -3.37 13.79
N VAL A 186 -0.50 -3.74 13.83
CA VAL A 186 0.56 -3.08 13.06
C VAL A 186 1.13 -4.03 12.02
N PHE A 187 1.68 -3.48 10.95
CA PHE A 187 2.43 -4.22 9.94
C PHE A 187 3.47 -3.29 9.32
N GLU A 188 4.48 -3.84 8.69
CA GLU A 188 5.45 -3.09 7.90
C GLU A 188 5.18 -3.30 6.41
N ALA A 189 5.69 -2.40 5.56
CA ALA A 189 5.66 -2.61 4.12
C ALA A 189 6.98 -2.26 3.44
N GLN A 190 7.31 -3.02 2.39
CA GLN A 190 8.35 -2.69 1.43
C GLN A 190 7.69 -2.18 0.15
N LEU A 191 8.09 -1.01 -0.34
CA LEU A 191 7.41 -0.31 -1.42
C LEU A 191 8.34 -0.12 -2.61
N PHE A 192 7.84 -0.45 -3.81
CA PHE A 192 8.53 -0.22 -5.08
C PHE A 192 7.64 0.61 -6.00
N LYS A 193 8.19 1.69 -6.58
CA LYS A 193 7.42 2.69 -7.33
C LYS A 193 8.14 3.12 -8.61
N GLU A 194 7.38 3.36 -9.67
CA GLU A 194 7.89 4.02 -10.87
C GLU A 194 8.13 5.52 -10.61
N ARG A 195 9.31 6.04 -10.98
CA ARG A 195 9.62 7.49 -10.90
C ARG A 195 8.75 8.35 -11.81
N SER A 196 8.41 7.80 -12.97
CA SER A 196 7.60 8.41 -14.01
C SER A 196 6.90 7.30 -14.79
N PRO A 197 5.83 7.59 -15.57
CA PRO A 197 5.15 6.55 -16.32
C PRO A 197 6.13 5.73 -17.17
N ARG A 198 6.20 4.41 -16.91
CA ARG A 198 7.12 3.46 -17.56
C ARG A 198 8.62 3.76 -17.34
N GLY A 199 8.94 4.57 -16.34
CA GLY A 199 10.29 4.99 -16.00
C GLY A 199 11.05 3.98 -15.15
N GLU A 200 12.15 4.46 -14.56
CA GLU A 200 12.92 3.71 -13.57
C GLU A 200 12.03 3.39 -12.36
N ILE A 201 12.18 2.17 -11.82
CA ILE A 201 11.53 1.74 -10.59
C ILE A 201 12.55 1.76 -9.46
N TYR A 202 12.17 2.32 -8.31
CA TYR A 202 13.00 2.43 -7.12
C TYR A 202 12.25 1.93 -5.89
N GLU A 203 13.00 1.55 -4.86
CA GLU A 203 12.44 1.27 -3.52
C GLU A 203 12.26 2.59 -2.76
N ARG A 204 11.09 2.84 -2.17
CA ARG A 204 10.86 4.03 -1.34
C ARG A 204 11.50 3.87 0.04
N ASP A 205 12.07 4.95 0.56
CA ASP A 205 12.54 5.04 1.95
C ASP A 205 11.62 5.99 2.73
N LEU A 206 10.62 5.41 3.39
CA LEU A 206 9.63 6.17 4.14
C LEU A 206 10.22 6.93 5.34
N LYS A 207 11.36 6.49 5.89
CA LYS A 207 12.02 7.20 6.99
C LYS A 207 12.72 8.45 6.47
N GLU A 208 13.37 8.35 5.32
CA GLU A 208 13.95 9.50 4.64
C GLU A 208 12.85 10.48 4.21
N GLU A 209 11.76 10.00 3.63
CA GLU A 209 10.61 10.84 3.23
C GLU A 209 9.98 11.56 4.44
N LEU A 210 9.79 10.87 5.57
CA LEU A 210 9.27 11.47 6.80
C LEU A 210 10.20 12.55 7.37
N SER A 211 11.52 12.35 7.26
CA SER A 211 12.48 13.36 7.71
C SER A 211 12.33 14.69 6.96
N ARG A 212 11.98 14.63 5.66
CA ARG A 212 11.77 15.81 4.81
C ARG A 212 10.53 16.59 5.23
N CYS A 213 9.42 15.90 5.53
CA CYS A 213 8.22 16.50 6.13
C CYS A 213 8.56 17.31 7.38
N ARG A 214 9.31 16.70 8.30
CA ARG A 214 9.66 17.33 9.59
C ARG A 214 10.64 18.49 9.45
N SER A 215 11.50 18.48 8.42
CA SER A 215 12.44 19.58 8.14
C SER A 215 11.84 20.73 7.32
N GLY A 216 10.75 20.50 6.59
CA GLY A 216 10.08 21.51 5.75
C GLY A 216 9.04 22.38 6.50
N GLY A 217 8.84 22.14 7.81
CA GLY A 217 7.95 22.89 8.68
C GLY A 217 8.60 24.07 9.41
N GLN A 218 9.61 24.72 8.82
CA GLN A 218 10.16 26.01 9.26
C GLN A 218 9.89 27.10 8.22
#